data_AF-A0A2D6WR18-F1
#
_entry.id   AF-A0A2D6WR18-F1
#
_cell.length_a   1.000
_cell.length_b   1.000
_cell.length_c   1.000
_cell.angle_alpha   90.00
_cell.angle_beta   90.00
_cell.angle_gamma   90.00
#
_symmetry.space_group_name_H-M   'P 1'
#
loop_
_entity.id
_entity.type
_entity.pdbx_description
1 polymer ?
#
loop_
_entity_poly.entity_id
_entity_poly.type
_entity_poly.pdbx_seq_one_letter_code
_entity_poly.pdbx_strand_id
1 'polypeptide(L)'
;MDPTEVQSIDQGVFAFPKPTFRHGLGYVFSISAMLVAFGLFSSSLVIPDVPRVEEANVLPYLHDDMAVYDYGPLQDGYDSEEYANQAAFVVVPLELVEGTLAYDDCEWVEDDEGGGHWDYDFSMAGAQPLTMMDAEGTVIQAAFSLQGSLSPEGEMDDPGCGSEWYRTIKGYGMDADNFLFNAFVLVEENPPRYQLLSVKEIGNLNNPTNDPQEVTQREDRGRWALLSTGVAGLIFMYSTSPPLMDNLRKIRKANRSAVKDTTSAPGVLGFGGRLFPHFGPNFQPLPYENHPARSVNDDWLFGAPVPSSFNDPYAGDQDGKLIREHPNVIGTPKAALLTPYSLGAIVFAGSFIWLSA
;
A
#
# COMPACT_ATOMS: atom_id res chain seq x y z
N MET A 1 -41.38 7.91 33.17
CA MET A 1 -40.08 7.51 32.60
C MET A 1 -39.05 8.48 33.12
N ASP A 2 -37.93 7.96 33.62
CA ASP A 2 -36.83 8.78 34.13
C ASP A 2 -36.20 9.54 32.93
N PRO A 3 -36.15 10.89 32.95
CA PRO A 3 -35.60 11.68 31.84
C PRO A 3 -34.11 11.41 31.57
N THR A 4 -33.42 10.66 32.45
CA THR A 4 -32.01 10.28 32.30
C THR A 4 -31.79 8.93 31.62
N GLU A 5 -32.85 8.18 31.28
CA GLU A 5 -32.75 6.87 30.66
C GLU A 5 -32.53 6.97 29.14
N VAL A 6 -31.37 6.49 28.67
CA VAL A 6 -31.09 6.37 27.24
C VAL A 6 -31.86 5.17 26.69
N GLN A 7 -32.68 5.39 25.67
CA GLN A 7 -33.50 4.33 25.05
C GLN A 7 -32.78 3.61 23.91
N SER A 8 -31.83 4.28 23.25
CA SER A 8 -30.99 3.71 22.20
C SER A 8 -29.77 4.59 21.98
N ILE A 9 -28.63 3.99 21.61
CA ILE A 9 -27.47 4.72 21.10
C ILE A 9 -27.51 4.63 19.58
N ASP A 10 -27.90 5.73 18.93
CA ASP A 10 -27.81 5.84 17.47
C ASP A 10 -26.56 6.64 17.08
N GLN A 11 -25.67 6.01 16.31
CA GLN A 11 -24.44 6.64 15.83
C GLN A 11 -24.55 7.07 14.36
N GLY A 12 -25.71 6.86 13.74
CA GLY A 12 -25.93 7.08 12.31
C GLY A 12 -25.15 6.11 11.43
N VAL A 13 -25.03 6.46 10.16
CA VAL A 13 -24.27 5.67 9.15
C VAL A 13 -22.77 5.97 9.21
N PHE A 14 -22.38 7.13 9.75
CA PHE A 14 -20.99 7.52 9.92
C PHE A 14 -20.77 8.23 11.26
N ALA A 15 -19.73 7.83 12.00
CA ALA A 15 -19.35 8.48 13.25
C ALA A 15 -17.84 8.76 13.31
N PHE A 16 -17.50 10.04 13.43
CA PHE A 16 -16.15 10.49 13.69
C PHE A 16 -15.98 10.79 15.19
N PRO A 17 -15.12 10.06 15.92
CA PRO A 17 -14.85 10.33 17.34
C PRO A 17 -14.16 11.69 17.49
N LYS A 18 -14.25 12.32 18.67
CA LYS A 18 -13.53 13.59 18.88
C LYS A 18 -12.03 13.29 18.95
N PRO A 19 -11.20 13.84 18.05
CA PRO A 19 -9.77 13.55 18.07
C PRO A 19 -9.12 14.13 19.33
N THR A 20 -8.20 13.37 19.91
CA THR A 20 -7.29 13.85 20.94
C THR A 20 -5.99 14.31 20.28
N PHE A 21 -5.10 14.96 21.02
CA PHE A 21 -3.80 15.35 20.49
C PHE A 21 -3.00 14.16 19.91
N ARG A 22 -3.08 12.98 20.55
CA ARG A 22 -2.45 11.75 20.05
C ARG A 22 -3.04 11.26 18.73
N HIS A 23 -4.37 11.32 18.59
CA HIS A 23 -5.04 11.02 17.32
C HIS A 23 -4.60 12.01 16.23
N GLY A 24 -4.46 13.29 16.58
CA GLY A 24 -3.97 14.33 15.69
C GLY A 24 -2.59 14.04 15.11
N LEU A 25 -1.63 13.61 15.95
CA LEU A 25 -0.30 13.20 15.47
C LEU A 25 -0.38 12.04 14.47
N GLY A 26 -1.19 11.03 14.79
CA GLY A 26 -1.40 9.89 13.89
C GLY A 26 -2.01 10.28 12.55
N TYR A 27 -2.96 11.22 12.54
CA TYR A 27 -3.54 11.75 11.31
C TYR A 27 -2.53 12.53 10.48
N VAL A 28 -1.64 13.30 11.12
CA VAL A 28 -0.54 13.99 10.42
C VAL A 28 0.38 12.97 9.74
N PHE A 29 0.81 11.93 10.44
CA PHE A 29 1.65 10.88 9.83
C PHE A 29 0.95 10.15 8.69
N SER A 30 -0.34 9.84 8.84
CA SER A 30 -1.14 9.21 7.78
C SER A 30 -1.27 10.12 6.56
N ILE A 31 -1.54 11.42 6.75
CA ILE A 31 -1.60 12.40 5.65
C ILE A 31 -0.24 12.54 4.98
N SER A 32 0.85 12.63 5.75
CA SER A 32 2.21 12.69 5.19
C SER A 32 2.54 11.46 4.35
N ALA A 33 2.22 10.26 4.83
CA ALA A 33 2.41 9.03 4.06
C ALA A 33 1.55 9.01 2.78
N MET A 34 0.31 9.51 2.85
CA MET A 34 -0.56 9.65 1.67
C MET A 34 -0.01 10.67 0.66
N LEU A 35 0.57 11.77 1.12
CA LEU A 35 1.25 12.74 0.25
C LEU A 35 2.49 12.16 -0.41
N VAL A 36 3.27 11.35 0.32
CA VAL A 36 4.40 10.59 -0.24
C VAL A 36 3.91 9.60 -1.28
N ALA A 37 2.84 8.85 -1.00
CA ALA A 37 2.23 7.91 -1.94
C ALA A 37 1.76 8.62 -3.23
N PHE A 38 1.09 9.77 -3.08
CA PHE A 38 0.67 10.60 -4.20
C PHE A 38 1.85 11.13 -5.01
N GLY A 39 2.93 11.53 -4.34
CA GLY A 39 4.18 11.94 -5.00
C GLY A 39 4.81 10.80 -5.80
N LEU A 40 4.88 9.60 -5.22
CA LEU A 40 5.40 8.41 -5.91
C LEU A 40 4.55 8.03 -7.12
N PHE A 41 3.22 8.01 -6.96
CA PHE A 41 2.28 7.76 -8.06
C PHE A 41 2.39 8.83 -9.15
N SER A 42 2.47 10.10 -8.78
CA SER A 42 2.63 11.18 -9.78
C SER A 42 3.96 11.07 -10.51
N SER A 43 5.03 10.68 -9.81
CA SER A 43 6.34 10.43 -10.42
C SER A 43 6.37 9.19 -11.29
N SER A 44 5.51 8.18 -11.06
CA SER A 44 5.46 7.00 -11.93
C SER A 44 4.82 7.31 -13.29
N LEU A 45 3.92 8.28 -13.36
CA LEU A 45 3.26 8.67 -14.62
C LEU A 45 4.20 9.28 -15.66
N VAL A 46 5.34 9.82 -15.22
CA VAL A 46 6.37 10.38 -16.11
C VAL A 46 7.49 9.38 -16.44
N ILE A 47 7.42 8.16 -15.88
CA ILE A 47 8.34 7.09 -16.25
C ILE A 47 7.70 6.34 -17.44
N PRO A 48 8.45 6.09 -18.52
CA PRO A 48 7.96 5.33 -19.66
C PRO A 48 7.41 3.95 -19.27
N ASP A 49 6.25 3.59 -19.81
CA ASP A 49 5.65 2.26 -19.66
C ASP A 49 6.24 1.31 -20.72
N VAL A 50 7.33 0.64 -20.34
CA VAL A 50 8.04 -0.29 -21.24
C VAL A 50 7.30 -1.64 -21.25
N PRO A 51 7.00 -2.22 -22.42
CA PRO A 51 6.38 -3.53 -22.48
C PRO A 51 7.30 -4.61 -21.92
N ARG A 52 6.71 -5.75 -21.57
CA ARG A 52 7.49 -6.90 -21.07
C ARG A 52 8.41 -7.44 -22.16
N VAL A 53 9.51 -8.05 -21.74
CA VAL A 53 10.49 -8.64 -22.66
C VAL A 53 9.85 -9.76 -23.48
N GLU A 54 8.88 -10.49 -22.91
CA GLU A 54 8.10 -11.54 -23.60
C GLU A 54 7.18 -11.01 -24.73
N GLU A 55 6.84 -9.72 -24.71
CA GLU A 55 6.02 -9.07 -25.75
C GLU A 55 6.88 -8.50 -26.88
N ALA A 56 8.20 -8.44 -26.71
CA ALA A 56 9.13 -7.92 -27.69
C ALA A 56 9.42 -8.94 -28.79
N ASN A 57 9.74 -8.44 -29.99
CA ASN A 57 10.14 -9.30 -31.10
C ASN A 57 11.58 -9.77 -30.93
N VAL A 58 11.78 -11.08 -30.78
CA VAL A 58 13.11 -11.67 -30.70
C VAL A 58 13.69 -11.78 -32.11
N LEU A 59 14.80 -11.09 -32.34
CA LEU A 59 15.48 -11.03 -33.63
C LEU A 59 16.90 -11.61 -33.49
N PRO A 60 17.35 -12.48 -34.42
CA PRO A 60 18.72 -12.98 -34.40
C PRO A 60 19.76 -11.94 -34.81
N TYR A 61 19.35 -10.89 -35.55
CA TYR A 61 20.17 -9.79 -36.03
C TYR A 61 19.26 -8.61 -36.40
N LEU A 62 19.83 -7.42 -36.59
CA LEU A 62 19.10 -6.22 -36.92
C LEU A 62 18.67 -6.22 -38.40
N HIS A 63 17.51 -5.65 -38.70
CA HIS A 63 17.08 -5.45 -40.08
C HIS A 63 17.67 -4.16 -40.66
N ASP A 64 18.26 -4.27 -41.85
CA ASP A 64 18.71 -3.11 -42.65
C ASP A 64 17.55 -2.17 -43.03
N ASP A 65 16.39 -2.75 -43.34
CA ASP A 65 15.18 -2.01 -43.68
C ASP A 65 14.33 -1.77 -42.42
N MET A 66 14.28 -0.51 -41.99
CA MET A 66 13.51 -0.09 -40.82
C MET A 66 12.01 -0.39 -40.98
N ALA A 67 11.47 -0.40 -42.20
CA ALA A 67 10.04 -0.65 -42.42
C ALA A 67 9.59 -2.08 -42.06
N VAL A 68 10.52 -2.99 -41.78
CA VAL A 68 10.24 -4.40 -41.45
C VAL A 68 9.88 -4.57 -39.97
N TYR A 69 10.27 -3.65 -39.10
CA TYR A 69 9.97 -3.74 -37.67
C TYR A 69 8.46 -3.53 -37.39
N ASP A 70 7.97 -4.19 -36.34
CA ASP A 70 6.57 -4.08 -35.92
C ASP A 70 6.36 -2.85 -35.03
N TYR A 71 6.07 -1.70 -35.65
CA TYR A 71 5.89 -0.45 -34.93
C TYR A 71 4.50 -0.35 -34.28
N GLY A 72 4.50 -0.15 -32.97
CA GLY A 72 3.31 0.18 -32.18
C GLY A 72 3.34 1.61 -31.67
N PRO A 73 2.19 2.17 -31.26
CA PRO A 73 2.18 3.41 -30.48
C PRO A 73 2.89 3.18 -29.14
N LEU A 74 3.71 4.15 -28.72
CA LEU A 74 4.26 4.15 -27.37
C LEU A 74 3.14 4.36 -26.34
N GLN A 75 3.29 3.70 -25.19
CA GLN A 75 2.38 3.86 -24.07
C GLN A 75 2.63 5.19 -23.32
N ASP A 76 1.93 5.42 -22.22
CA ASP A 76 2.08 6.65 -21.44
C ASP A 76 3.49 6.76 -20.82
N GLY A 77 3.95 8.00 -20.56
CA GLY A 77 5.20 8.28 -19.83
C GLY A 77 6.42 8.50 -20.70
N TYR A 78 6.35 8.23 -22.00
CA TYR A 78 7.39 8.61 -22.96
C TYR A 78 7.32 10.12 -23.28
N ASP A 79 8.45 10.82 -23.15
CA ASP A 79 8.56 12.22 -23.51
C ASP A 79 8.73 12.38 -25.04
N SER A 80 7.85 13.16 -25.67
CA SER A 80 7.93 13.48 -27.10
C SER A 80 9.20 14.24 -27.52
N GLU A 81 9.93 14.84 -26.57
CA GLU A 81 11.24 15.46 -26.83
C GLU A 81 12.37 14.43 -26.92
N GLU A 82 12.22 13.26 -26.28
CA GLU A 82 13.21 12.18 -26.30
C GLU A 82 12.83 11.04 -27.25
N TYR A 83 11.55 10.73 -27.40
CA TYR A 83 11.03 9.56 -28.13
C TYR A 83 10.05 9.95 -29.23
N ALA A 84 10.01 9.14 -30.29
CA ALA A 84 9.01 9.17 -31.33
C ALA A 84 7.66 8.63 -30.80
N ASN A 85 6.55 8.97 -31.46
CA ASN A 85 5.22 8.50 -31.03
C ASN A 85 5.00 6.99 -31.26
N GLN A 86 5.83 6.37 -32.10
CA GLN A 86 5.76 4.96 -32.43
C GLN A 86 7.16 4.36 -32.40
N ALA A 87 7.26 3.16 -31.85
CA ALA A 87 8.49 2.40 -31.81
C ALA A 87 8.21 0.89 -31.92
N ALA A 88 9.22 0.14 -32.29
CA ALA A 88 9.23 -1.30 -32.21
C ALA A 88 10.12 -1.73 -31.03
N PHE A 89 9.71 -2.79 -30.35
CA PHE A 89 10.43 -3.36 -29.22
C PHE A 89 11.04 -4.69 -29.66
N VAL A 90 12.37 -4.79 -29.60
CA VAL A 90 13.09 -5.96 -30.08
C VAL A 90 14.10 -6.46 -29.07
N VAL A 91 14.30 -7.77 -29.03
CA VAL A 91 15.38 -8.40 -28.30
C VAL A 91 16.37 -8.93 -29.32
N VAL A 92 17.61 -8.46 -29.26
CA VAL A 92 18.63 -8.76 -30.27
C VAL A 92 20.00 -8.92 -29.62
N PRO A 93 20.79 -9.95 -30.00
CA PRO A 93 22.15 -10.10 -29.53
C PRO A 93 23.08 -9.07 -30.18
N LEU A 94 23.84 -8.34 -29.36
CA LEU A 94 24.74 -7.27 -29.77
C LEU A 94 26.09 -7.35 -29.05
N GLU A 95 27.15 -7.04 -29.77
CA GLU A 95 28.52 -6.84 -29.28
C GLU A 95 28.76 -5.36 -28.95
N LEU A 96 29.35 -5.08 -27.78
CA LEU A 96 29.73 -3.72 -27.38
C LEU A 96 31.08 -3.35 -27.98
N VAL A 97 31.07 -2.58 -29.07
CA VAL A 97 32.27 -2.18 -29.81
C VAL A 97 32.95 -0.98 -29.17
N GLU A 98 32.20 0.05 -28.77
CA GLU A 98 32.74 1.25 -28.13
C GLU A 98 31.82 1.79 -27.03
N GLY A 99 32.43 2.40 -26.02
CA GLY A 99 31.75 2.97 -24.86
C GLY A 99 31.85 2.09 -23.62
N THR A 100 31.44 2.62 -22.47
CA THR A 100 31.41 1.89 -21.19
C THR A 100 29.97 1.62 -20.78
N LEU A 101 29.66 0.37 -20.47
CA LEU A 101 28.31 -0.06 -20.10
C LEU A 101 28.13 -0.12 -18.59
N ALA A 102 29.10 -0.68 -17.87
CA ALA A 102 29.02 -0.93 -16.44
C ALA A 102 30.39 -1.07 -15.80
N TYR A 103 30.39 -1.11 -14.47
CA TYR A 103 31.51 -1.39 -13.61
C TYR A 103 31.12 -2.47 -12.62
N ASP A 104 32.00 -3.41 -12.38
CA ASP A 104 31.86 -4.42 -11.34
C ASP A 104 33.17 -4.63 -10.63
N ASP A 105 33.08 -4.92 -9.34
CA ASP A 105 34.23 -5.21 -8.52
C ASP A 105 33.91 -6.11 -7.35
N CYS A 106 34.96 -6.68 -6.79
CA CYS A 106 34.92 -7.46 -5.58
C CYS A 106 35.96 -6.89 -4.63
N GLU A 107 35.53 -6.41 -3.47
CA GLU A 107 36.41 -5.84 -2.46
C GLU A 107 36.24 -6.53 -1.10
N TRP A 108 37.26 -6.46 -0.26
CA TRP A 108 37.21 -6.99 1.10
C TRP A 108 36.67 -5.92 2.04
N VAL A 109 35.50 -6.19 2.63
CA VAL A 109 34.87 -5.31 3.62
C VAL A 109 35.19 -5.85 5.01
N GLU A 110 36.05 -5.13 5.73
CA GLU A 110 36.36 -5.42 7.14
C GLU A 110 35.14 -5.13 8.03
N ASP A 111 34.88 -6.02 8.98
CA ASP A 111 33.88 -5.78 10.03
C ASP A 111 34.52 -5.12 11.27
N ASP A 112 33.68 -4.55 12.13
CA ASP A 112 34.10 -3.88 13.37
C ASP A 112 34.77 -4.84 14.38
N GLU A 113 34.76 -6.15 14.12
CA GLU A 113 35.30 -7.20 14.99
C GLU A 113 36.67 -7.73 14.51
N GLY A 114 37.23 -7.17 13.43
CA GLY A 114 38.52 -7.55 12.86
C GLY A 114 38.47 -8.78 11.94
N GLY A 115 37.26 -9.22 11.58
CA GLY A 115 36.97 -10.11 10.45
C GLY A 115 36.62 -9.32 9.20
N GLY A 116 35.93 -9.99 8.28
CA GLY A 116 35.43 -9.36 7.05
C GLY A 116 34.85 -10.38 6.09
N HIS A 117 34.31 -9.87 4.99
CA HIS A 117 33.79 -10.68 3.90
C HIS A 117 34.13 -10.03 2.56
N TRP A 118 34.10 -10.83 1.51
CA TRP A 118 34.16 -10.34 0.15
C TRP A 118 32.78 -9.83 -0.24
N ASP A 119 32.72 -8.58 -0.69
CA ASP A 119 31.51 -7.92 -1.18
C ASP A 119 31.65 -7.66 -2.66
N TYR A 120 30.59 -7.96 -3.42
CA TYR A 120 30.53 -7.72 -4.85
C TYR A 120 29.67 -6.48 -5.09
N ASP A 121 30.25 -5.47 -5.74
CA ASP A 121 29.51 -4.30 -6.17
C ASP A 121 29.34 -4.28 -7.70
N PHE A 122 28.17 -3.84 -8.13
CA PHE A 122 27.85 -3.69 -9.53
C PHE A 122 27.12 -2.36 -9.73
N SER A 123 27.61 -1.58 -10.69
CA SER A 123 26.96 -0.34 -11.07
C SER A 123 26.95 -0.16 -12.59
N MET A 124 25.79 0.19 -13.12
CA MET A 124 25.69 0.64 -14.50
C MET A 124 26.41 1.98 -14.67
N ALA A 125 27.12 2.15 -15.78
CA ALA A 125 27.63 3.45 -16.15
C ALA A 125 26.46 4.39 -16.47
N GLY A 126 26.66 5.70 -16.27
CA GLY A 126 25.66 6.69 -16.67
C GLY A 126 25.35 6.61 -18.17
N ALA A 127 24.14 7.02 -18.56
CA ALA A 127 23.71 6.98 -19.95
C ALA A 127 24.67 7.76 -20.85
N GLN A 128 25.25 7.06 -21.82
CA GLN A 128 26.17 7.63 -22.81
C GLN A 128 25.98 6.93 -24.16
N PRO A 129 26.42 7.54 -25.27
CA PRO A 129 26.46 6.88 -26.56
C PRO A 129 27.37 5.64 -26.53
N LEU A 130 26.86 4.55 -27.09
CA LEU A 130 27.52 3.26 -27.25
C LEU A 130 27.51 2.88 -28.73
N THR A 131 28.57 2.23 -29.19
CA THR A 131 28.60 1.59 -30.50
C THR A 131 28.37 0.11 -30.29
N MET A 132 27.31 -0.43 -30.88
CA MET A 132 26.96 -1.85 -30.79
C MET A 132 26.96 -2.48 -32.18
N MET A 133 27.23 -3.78 -32.27
CA MET A 133 27.27 -4.52 -33.54
C MET A 133 26.51 -5.84 -33.41
N ASP A 134 25.74 -6.23 -34.41
CA ASP A 134 25.05 -7.53 -34.42
C ASP A 134 25.93 -8.65 -35.01
N ALA A 135 25.37 -9.87 -35.07
CA ALA A 135 26.06 -11.04 -35.62
C ALA A 135 26.34 -10.96 -37.14
N GLU A 136 25.64 -10.12 -37.90
CA GLU A 136 25.86 -9.91 -39.34
C GLU A 136 26.87 -8.77 -39.62
N GLY A 137 27.31 -8.06 -38.58
CA GLY A 137 28.24 -6.94 -38.67
C GLY A 137 27.57 -5.57 -38.84
N THR A 138 26.25 -5.49 -38.63
CA THR A 138 25.49 -4.24 -38.66
C THR A 138 25.86 -3.42 -37.43
N VAL A 139 26.41 -2.23 -37.66
CA VAL A 139 26.84 -1.33 -36.59
C VAL A 139 25.78 -0.27 -36.33
N ILE A 140 25.37 -0.15 -35.07
CA ILE A 140 24.43 0.87 -34.63
C ILE A 140 25.04 1.77 -33.56
N GLN A 141 24.55 3.01 -33.54
CA GLN A 141 24.72 3.92 -32.42
C GLN A 141 23.50 3.76 -31.52
N ALA A 142 23.74 3.33 -30.29
CA ALA A 142 22.71 3.12 -29.28
C ALA A 142 23.06 3.87 -28.00
N ALA A 143 22.09 4.07 -27.14
CA ALA A 143 22.31 4.59 -25.80
C ALA A 143 21.14 4.17 -24.92
N PHE A 144 21.35 4.13 -23.60
CA PHE A 144 20.22 4.27 -22.67
C PHE A 144 19.65 5.69 -22.74
N SER A 145 18.55 5.96 -22.04
CA SER A 145 17.95 7.30 -22.02
C SER A 145 18.96 8.38 -21.62
N LEU A 146 19.33 9.21 -22.59
CA LEU A 146 20.30 10.30 -22.39
C LEU A 146 19.69 11.46 -21.60
N GLN A 147 18.36 11.60 -21.62
CA GLN A 147 17.66 12.59 -20.80
C GLN A 147 17.32 12.07 -19.40
N GLY A 148 17.56 10.78 -19.13
CA GLY A 148 17.34 10.16 -17.83
C GLY A 148 15.87 9.86 -17.51
N SER A 149 15.02 9.65 -18.53
CA SER A 149 13.65 9.19 -18.35
C SER A 149 13.58 7.74 -17.86
N LEU A 150 14.57 6.92 -18.23
CA LEU A 150 14.82 5.59 -17.71
C LEU A 150 16.27 5.46 -17.24
N SER A 151 16.47 4.85 -16.08
CA SER A 151 17.83 4.49 -15.63
C SER A 151 18.36 3.32 -16.46
N PRO A 152 19.67 3.24 -16.75
CA PRO A 152 20.27 2.08 -17.37
C PRO A 152 20.04 0.81 -16.53
N GLU A 153 19.58 -0.26 -17.16
CA GLU A 153 19.40 -1.58 -16.54
C GLU A 153 20.32 -2.58 -17.22
N GLY A 154 20.95 -3.46 -16.45
CA GLY A 154 21.82 -4.47 -17.00
C GLY A 154 22.23 -5.53 -16.00
N GLU A 155 22.48 -6.73 -16.50
CA GLU A 155 22.94 -7.86 -15.70
C GLU A 155 24.17 -8.50 -16.37
N MET A 156 25.22 -8.73 -15.59
CA MET A 156 26.45 -9.37 -16.04
C MET A 156 26.48 -10.84 -15.60
N ASP A 157 27.34 -11.65 -16.20
CA ASP A 157 27.62 -12.98 -15.67
C ASP A 157 28.54 -12.82 -14.45
N ASP A 158 28.03 -13.19 -13.27
CA ASP A 158 28.65 -12.98 -11.95
C ASP A 158 30.04 -13.66 -11.86
N PRO A 159 31.13 -12.88 -11.86
CA PRO A 159 32.46 -13.41 -11.63
C PRO A 159 32.65 -13.73 -10.14
N GLY A 160 33.23 -14.89 -9.84
CA GLY A 160 33.43 -15.31 -8.45
C GLY A 160 34.14 -14.26 -7.58
N CYS A 161 33.49 -13.84 -6.49
CA CYS A 161 34.02 -12.86 -5.54
C CYS A 161 34.74 -13.53 -4.36
N GLY A 162 36.04 -13.78 -4.53
CA GLY A 162 36.90 -14.40 -3.51
C GLY A 162 38.31 -13.81 -3.41
N SER A 163 38.57 -12.74 -4.17
CA SER A 163 39.81 -11.97 -4.19
C SER A 163 39.52 -10.60 -4.76
N GLU A 164 40.35 -9.61 -4.43
CA GLU A 164 40.18 -8.25 -4.92
C GLU A 164 40.35 -8.19 -6.45
N TRP A 165 39.35 -7.67 -7.14
CA TRP A 165 39.42 -7.40 -8.57
C TRP A 165 38.44 -6.28 -8.94
N TYR A 166 38.70 -5.61 -10.05
CA TYR A 166 37.85 -4.58 -10.63
C TYR A 166 37.81 -4.77 -12.14
N ARG A 167 36.62 -4.73 -12.72
CA ARG A 167 36.38 -4.88 -14.15
C ARG A 167 35.51 -3.72 -14.65
N THR A 168 35.89 -3.22 -15.82
CA THR A 168 35.11 -2.21 -16.55
C THR A 168 34.54 -2.88 -17.78
N ILE A 169 33.22 -2.95 -17.87
CA ILE A 169 32.51 -3.51 -19.01
C ILE A 169 32.46 -2.45 -20.11
N LYS A 170 33.41 -2.53 -21.06
CA LYS A 170 33.54 -1.55 -22.14
C LYS A 170 33.91 -2.22 -23.45
N GLY A 171 33.62 -1.53 -24.55
CA GLY A 171 34.09 -1.90 -25.88
C GLY A 171 35.55 -1.53 -26.11
N TYR A 172 36.25 -2.38 -26.85
CA TYR A 172 37.67 -2.27 -27.16
C TYR A 172 37.95 -1.99 -28.65
N GLY A 173 36.90 -1.67 -29.42
CA GLY A 173 36.96 -1.38 -30.84
C GLY A 173 36.58 -2.57 -31.73
N MET A 174 36.56 -2.32 -33.03
CA MET A 174 36.26 -3.35 -34.04
C MET A 174 37.31 -4.47 -34.01
N ASP A 175 36.85 -5.72 -34.11
CA ASP A 175 37.67 -6.95 -34.10
C ASP A 175 38.39 -7.27 -32.77
N ALA A 176 37.97 -6.65 -31.65
CA ALA A 176 38.46 -6.97 -30.32
C ALA A 176 37.62 -8.06 -29.66
N ASP A 177 38.12 -8.62 -28.54
CA ASP A 177 37.33 -9.52 -27.69
C ASP A 177 36.41 -8.66 -26.80
N ASN A 178 35.28 -8.26 -27.39
CA ASN A 178 34.29 -7.38 -26.78
C ASN A 178 33.24 -8.19 -26.00
N PHE A 179 32.57 -7.51 -25.07
CA PHE A 179 31.44 -8.09 -24.36
C PHE A 179 30.23 -8.24 -25.28
N LEU A 180 29.55 -9.38 -25.15
CA LEU A 180 28.36 -9.71 -25.92
C LEU A 180 27.15 -9.64 -25.00
N PHE A 181 26.07 -9.07 -25.49
CA PHE A 181 24.84 -8.87 -24.75
C PHE A 181 23.65 -9.36 -25.54
N ASN A 182 22.67 -9.97 -24.87
CA ASN A 182 21.32 -9.94 -25.38
C ASN A 182 20.69 -8.61 -24.94
N ALA A 183 20.28 -7.77 -25.89
CA ALA A 183 19.85 -6.41 -25.61
C ALA A 183 18.36 -6.26 -25.89
N PHE A 184 17.65 -5.62 -24.94
CA PHE A 184 16.30 -5.13 -25.17
C PHE A 184 16.37 -3.71 -25.74
N VAL A 185 15.87 -3.53 -26.96
CA VAL A 185 16.06 -2.30 -27.74
C VAL A 185 14.72 -1.75 -28.19
N LEU A 186 14.56 -0.43 -28.02
CA LEU A 186 13.52 0.37 -28.63
C LEU A 186 14.05 0.91 -29.96
N VAL A 187 13.35 0.61 -31.05
CA VAL A 187 13.70 1.02 -32.42
C VAL A 187 12.68 2.05 -32.91
N GLU A 188 13.17 3.19 -33.40
CA GLU A 188 12.36 4.28 -33.95
C GLU A 188 12.67 4.43 -35.44
N GLU A 189 11.66 4.71 -36.28
CA GLU A 189 11.84 4.77 -37.73
C GLU A 189 12.29 6.14 -38.24
N ASN A 190 11.76 7.22 -37.67
CA ASN A 190 11.81 8.56 -38.26
C ASN A 190 12.11 9.66 -37.22
N PRO A 191 13.39 10.02 -36.97
CA PRO A 191 14.60 9.45 -37.57
C PRO A 191 14.93 8.05 -37.05
N PRO A 192 15.72 7.25 -37.80
CA PRO A 192 16.14 5.93 -37.35
C PRO A 192 17.00 6.04 -36.10
N ARG A 193 16.55 5.43 -35.00
CA ARG A 193 17.25 5.44 -33.71
C ARG A 193 17.07 4.12 -32.98
N TYR A 194 18.13 3.73 -32.28
CA TYR A 194 18.18 2.57 -31.41
C TYR A 194 18.42 3.05 -29.98
N GLN A 195 17.56 2.66 -29.06
CA GLN A 195 17.68 2.98 -27.65
C GLN A 195 17.69 1.71 -26.82
N LEU A 196 18.71 1.55 -25.99
CA LEU A 196 18.81 0.43 -25.07
C LEU A 196 17.85 0.65 -23.90
N LEU A 197 17.12 -0.41 -23.57
CA LEU A 197 16.22 -0.48 -22.42
C LEU A 197 16.89 -1.29 -21.30
N SER A 198 17.43 -2.45 -21.65
CA SER A 198 18.18 -3.32 -20.74
C SER A 198 19.10 -4.27 -21.51
N VAL A 199 20.07 -4.86 -20.82
CA VAL A 199 21.06 -5.78 -21.41
C VAL A 199 21.38 -6.94 -20.47
N LYS A 200 21.67 -8.12 -21.01
CA LYS A 200 22.19 -9.26 -20.25
C LYS A 200 23.43 -9.81 -20.94
N GLU A 201 24.52 -9.98 -20.21
CA GLU A 201 25.75 -10.60 -20.74
C GLU A 201 25.46 -12.02 -21.26
N ILE A 202 26.01 -12.33 -22.43
CA ILE A 202 25.91 -13.65 -23.06
C ILE A 202 27.28 -14.10 -23.57
N GLY A 203 27.48 -15.40 -23.71
CA GLY A 203 28.72 -15.95 -24.25
C GLY A 203 28.77 -16.09 -25.78
N ASN A 204 27.66 -15.92 -26.49
CA ASN A 204 27.59 -16.16 -27.94
C ASN A 204 26.41 -15.45 -28.61
N LEU A 205 26.69 -14.60 -29.61
CA LEU A 205 25.66 -13.90 -30.39
C LEU A 205 24.72 -14.84 -31.17
N ASN A 206 25.21 -16.00 -31.61
CA ASN A 206 24.43 -16.94 -32.42
C ASN A 206 23.51 -17.85 -31.61
N ASN A 207 23.65 -17.85 -30.28
CA ASN A 207 22.84 -18.68 -29.40
C ASN A 207 22.65 -17.97 -28.04
N PRO A 208 21.88 -16.87 -28.01
CA PRO A 208 21.58 -16.17 -26.76
C PRO A 208 20.76 -17.10 -25.87
N THR A 209 21.29 -17.45 -24.70
CA THR A 209 20.66 -18.40 -23.77
C THR A 209 19.74 -17.73 -22.75
N ASN A 210 19.85 -16.42 -22.58
CA ASN A 210 19.19 -15.65 -21.53
C ASN A 210 18.53 -14.40 -22.11
N ASP A 211 17.32 -14.12 -21.67
CA ASP A 211 16.61 -12.88 -22.00
C ASP A 211 17.16 -11.71 -21.16
N PRO A 212 17.16 -10.48 -21.71
CA PRO A 212 17.50 -9.29 -20.94
C PRO A 212 16.48 -9.05 -19.83
N GLN A 213 16.88 -8.28 -18.81
CA GLN A 213 16.02 -7.95 -17.68
C GLN A 213 14.81 -7.09 -18.10
N GLU A 214 13.66 -7.29 -17.49
CA GLU A 214 12.50 -6.41 -17.68
C GLU A 214 12.74 -5.02 -17.06
N VAL A 215 12.27 -3.97 -17.73
CA VAL A 215 12.36 -2.59 -17.22
C VAL A 215 11.15 -2.30 -16.33
N THR A 216 11.30 -2.45 -15.01
CA THR A 216 10.19 -2.37 -14.04
C THR A 216 10.11 -1.05 -13.28
N GLN A 217 10.93 -0.03 -13.60
CA GLN A 217 11.03 1.22 -12.83
C GLN A 217 9.68 1.92 -12.57
N ARG A 218 8.78 1.95 -13.57
CA ARG A 218 7.43 2.49 -13.43
C ARG A 218 6.57 1.65 -12.49
N GLU A 219 6.59 0.33 -12.66
CA GLU A 219 5.85 -0.61 -11.83
C GLU A 219 6.33 -0.54 -10.38
N ASP A 220 7.63 -0.53 -10.15
CA ASP A 220 8.23 -0.46 -8.82
C ASP A 220 7.84 0.83 -8.10
N ARG A 221 7.83 1.97 -8.81
CA ARG A 221 7.28 3.23 -8.25
C ARG A 221 5.81 3.12 -7.88
N GLY A 222 5.01 2.45 -8.70
CA GLY A 222 3.60 2.13 -8.40
C GLY A 222 3.46 1.25 -7.16
N ARG A 223 4.28 0.20 -7.03
CA ARG A 223 4.33 -0.70 -5.87
C ARG A 223 4.70 0.06 -4.59
N TRP A 224 5.69 0.95 -4.64
CA TRP A 224 6.04 1.82 -3.52
C TRP A 224 4.91 2.78 -3.14
N ALA A 225 4.21 3.35 -4.13
CA ALA A 225 3.03 4.19 -3.88
C ALA A 225 1.92 3.41 -3.19
N LEU A 226 1.64 2.18 -3.63
CA LEU A 226 0.66 1.28 -3.01
C LEU A 226 1.06 0.90 -1.58
N LEU A 227 2.32 0.54 -1.35
CA LEU A 227 2.84 0.23 -0.02
C LEU A 227 2.66 1.41 0.93
N SER A 228 3.05 2.62 0.50
CA SER A 228 2.90 3.84 1.30
C SER A 228 1.42 4.14 1.60
N THR A 229 0.53 3.93 0.62
CA THR A 229 -0.92 4.07 0.79
C THR A 229 -1.47 3.07 1.82
N GLY A 230 -1.04 1.82 1.75
CA GLY A 230 -1.43 0.78 2.72
C GLY A 230 -0.97 1.12 4.13
N VAL A 231 0.28 1.53 4.30
CA VAL A 231 0.82 1.99 5.59
C VAL A 231 0.07 3.22 6.12
N ALA A 232 -0.28 4.18 5.25
CA ALA A 232 -1.09 5.34 5.62
C ALA A 232 -2.46 4.93 6.17
N GLY A 233 -3.12 3.95 5.53
CA GLY A 233 -4.38 3.35 5.98
C GLY A 233 -4.24 2.67 7.35
N LEU A 234 -3.16 1.91 7.56
CA LEU A 234 -2.86 1.25 8.83
C LEU A 234 -2.65 2.25 9.97
N ILE A 235 -1.85 3.29 9.75
CA ILE A 235 -1.63 4.37 10.72
C ILE A 235 -2.96 5.05 11.05
N PHE A 236 -3.80 5.32 10.04
CA PHE A 236 -5.11 5.90 10.25
C PHE A 236 -5.98 5.02 11.14
N MET A 237 -6.03 3.70 10.89
CA MET A 237 -6.78 2.75 11.72
C MET A 237 -6.35 2.83 13.20
N TYR A 238 -5.06 2.67 13.47
CA TYR A 238 -4.52 2.67 14.85
C TYR A 238 -4.69 4.02 15.56
N SER A 239 -4.77 5.11 14.80
CA SER A 239 -4.91 6.47 15.32
C SER A 239 -6.36 6.85 15.62
N THR A 240 -7.32 5.99 15.29
CA THR A 240 -8.75 6.25 15.49
C THR A 240 -9.28 5.49 16.70
N SER A 241 -10.11 6.16 17.49
CA SER A 241 -10.76 5.52 18.65
C SER A 241 -12.17 5.07 18.30
N PRO A 242 -12.69 3.99 18.93
CA PRO A 242 -14.07 3.56 18.68
C PRO A 242 -15.06 4.66 19.09
N PRO A 243 -15.97 5.10 18.19
CA PRO A 243 -16.90 6.19 18.48
C PRO A 243 -17.89 5.85 19.60
N LEU A 244 -18.14 4.56 19.83
CA LEU A 244 -18.98 4.08 20.94
C LEU A 244 -18.42 4.54 22.28
N MET A 245 -17.11 4.38 22.50
CA MET A 245 -16.48 4.71 23.78
C MET A 245 -16.65 6.20 24.15
N ASP A 246 -16.52 7.09 23.17
CA ASP A 246 -16.76 8.52 23.36
C ASP A 246 -18.21 8.85 23.69
N ASN A 247 -19.16 8.20 23.01
CA ASN A 247 -20.57 8.39 23.28
C ASN A 247 -20.95 7.88 24.68
N LEU A 248 -20.43 6.73 25.10
CA LEU A 248 -20.64 6.21 26.46
C LEU A 248 -20.13 7.19 27.52
N ARG A 249 -18.93 7.76 27.33
CA ARG A 249 -18.36 8.76 28.24
C ARG A 249 -19.22 10.02 28.32
N LYS A 250 -19.73 10.52 27.18
CA LYS A 250 -20.61 11.69 27.13
C LYS A 250 -21.92 11.44 27.88
N ILE A 251 -22.56 10.30 27.64
CA ILE A 251 -23.82 9.95 28.31
C ILE A 251 -23.61 9.83 29.82
N ARG A 252 -22.58 9.09 30.27
CA ARG A 252 -22.26 8.99 31.71
C ARG A 252 -22.00 10.35 32.35
N LYS A 253 -21.28 11.24 31.65
CA LYS A 253 -21.06 12.62 32.12
C LYS A 253 -22.37 13.42 32.22
N ALA A 254 -23.25 13.29 31.22
CA ALA A 254 -24.57 13.94 31.21
C ALA A 254 -25.47 13.43 32.35
N ASN A 255 -25.54 12.11 32.53
CA ASN A 255 -26.28 11.48 33.62
C ASN A 255 -25.77 11.99 34.97
N ARG A 256 -24.46 12.04 35.18
CA ARG A 256 -23.86 12.61 36.40
C ARG A 256 -24.26 14.07 36.65
N SER A 257 -24.37 14.89 35.61
CA SER A 257 -24.82 16.28 35.78
C SER A 257 -26.32 16.40 36.05
N ALA A 258 -27.15 15.54 35.46
CA ALA A 258 -28.60 15.60 35.59
C ALA A 258 -29.08 15.16 36.98
N VAL A 259 -28.36 14.24 37.64
CA VAL A 259 -28.81 13.61 38.90
C VAL A 259 -28.32 14.29 40.16
N LYS A 260 -27.68 15.47 40.05
CA LYS A 260 -27.17 16.23 41.20
C LYS A 260 -28.25 16.59 42.22
N ASP A 261 -29.45 16.90 41.72
CA ASP A 261 -30.60 17.31 42.54
C ASP A 261 -31.69 16.23 42.61
N THR A 262 -31.38 15.00 42.16
CA THR A 262 -32.33 13.89 42.13
C THR A 262 -32.04 12.91 43.26
N THR A 263 -33.06 12.62 44.08
CA THR A 263 -32.96 11.61 45.15
C THR A 263 -32.92 10.21 44.55
N SER A 264 -31.97 9.39 44.99
CA SER A 264 -31.84 7.99 44.57
C SER A 264 -33.06 7.18 44.98
N ALA A 265 -33.67 6.46 44.04
CA ALA A 265 -34.81 5.60 44.29
C ALA A 265 -34.71 4.31 43.44
N PRO A 266 -35.53 3.28 43.70
CA PRO A 266 -35.53 2.06 42.90
C PRO A 266 -35.78 2.38 41.42
N GLY A 267 -34.85 1.98 40.55
CA GLY A 267 -34.92 2.24 39.11
C GLY A 267 -34.58 3.67 38.66
N VAL A 268 -34.54 4.65 39.59
CA VAL A 268 -34.26 6.07 39.30
C VAL A 268 -32.81 6.37 39.63
N LEU A 269 -32.08 6.98 38.69
CA LEU A 269 -30.71 7.39 38.94
C LEU A 269 -30.70 8.69 39.75
N GLY A 270 -30.26 8.63 41.01
CA GLY A 270 -30.04 9.82 41.85
C GLY A 270 -28.57 10.02 42.23
N PHE A 271 -28.27 11.09 42.96
CA PHE A 271 -26.90 11.44 43.38
C PHE A 271 -26.18 10.31 44.15
N GLY A 272 -26.92 9.55 44.97
CA GLY A 272 -26.41 8.39 45.71
C GLY A 272 -26.25 7.12 44.87
N GLY A 273 -26.53 7.17 43.57
CA GLY A 273 -26.55 6.01 42.67
C GLY A 273 -27.96 5.49 42.39
N ARG A 274 -28.06 4.46 41.55
CA ARG A 274 -29.32 3.78 41.27
C ARG A 274 -29.52 2.62 42.24
N LEU A 275 -30.68 2.59 42.90
CA LEU A 275 -31.08 1.44 43.71
C LEU A 275 -31.70 0.38 42.81
N PHE A 276 -31.33 -0.87 43.02
CA PHE A 276 -31.88 -2.00 42.29
C PHE A 276 -32.87 -2.76 43.17
N PRO A 277 -34.03 -3.18 42.64
CA PRO A 277 -34.88 -4.11 43.35
C PRO A 277 -34.13 -5.45 43.48
N HIS A 278 -33.88 -5.85 44.72
CA HIS A 278 -33.41 -7.19 45.04
C HIS A 278 -34.60 -8.04 45.46
N PHE A 279 -34.61 -9.29 45.02
CA PHE A 279 -35.72 -10.21 45.28
C PHE A 279 -35.25 -11.39 46.11
N GLY A 280 -36.03 -11.73 47.13
CA GLY A 280 -35.84 -12.93 47.93
C GLY A 280 -36.40 -14.18 47.26
N PRO A 281 -36.42 -15.33 47.97
CA PRO A 281 -37.13 -16.51 47.53
C PRO A 281 -38.59 -16.15 47.17
N ASN A 282 -39.09 -16.65 46.03
CA ASN A 282 -40.42 -16.36 45.49
C ASN A 282 -40.65 -14.92 44.96
N PHE A 283 -39.61 -14.23 44.50
CA PHE A 283 -39.72 -12.92 43.85
C PHE A 283 -40.30 -11.80 44.73
N GLN A 284 -40.23 -11.94 46.06
CA GLN A 284 -40.65 -10.88 46.97
C GLN A 284 -39.60 -9.76 47.01
N PRO A 285 -39.98 -8.48 46.82
CA PRO A 285 -39.04 -7.37 46.87
C PRO A 285 -38.47 -7.22 48.29
N LEU A 286 -37.15 -7.19 48.39
CA LEU A 286 -36.43 -6.99 49.63
C LEU A 286 -36.31 -5.50 49.96
N PRO A 287 -36.23 -5.12 51.26
CA PRO A 287 -36.07 -3.72 51.68
C PRO A 287 -34.76 -3.10 51.18
N TYR A 288 -34.84 -1.88 50.65
CA TYR A 288 -33.70 -1.17 50.03
C TYR A 288 -32.63 -0.65 51.00
N GLU A 289 -32.88 -0.72 52.31
CA GLU A 289 -32.08 -0.08 53.36
C GLU A 289 -30.65 -0.64 53.50
N ASN A 290 -30.37 -1.84 52.98
CA ASN A 290 -29.09 -2.55 53.16
C ASN A 290 -28.41 -2.99 51.84
N HIS A 291 -28.80 -2.44 50.68
CA HIS A 291 -28.35 -2.94 49.38
C HIS A 291 -27.41 -1.98 48.63
N PRO A 292 -26.48 -2.51 47.82
CA PRO A 292 -25.52 -1.68 47.09
C PRO A 292 -26.23 -0.85 46.02
N ALA A 293 -26.21 0.48 46.17
CA ALA A 293 -26.52 1.38 45.08
C ALA A 293 -25.36 1.33 44.07
N ARG A 294 -25.68 1.23 42.77
CA ARG A 294 -24.64 1.37 41.75
C ARG A 294 -24.28 2.84 41.62
N SER A 295 -22.99 3.14 41.71
CA SER A 295 -22.48 4.49 41.55
C SER A 295 -22.93 5.11 40.23
N VAL A 296 -23.26 6.40 40.27
CA VAL A 296 -23.57 7.22 39.08
C VAL A 296 -22.46 7.15 38.02
N ASN A 297 -21.21 6.87 38.42
CA ASN A 297 -20.08 6.78 37.50
C ASN A 297 -20.07 5.49 36.66
N ASP A 298 -20.63 4.42 37.19
CA ASP A 298 -20.59 3.07 36.61
C ASP A 298 -21.98 2.54 36.24
N ASP A 299 -22.99 3.42 36.27
CA ASP A 299 -24.37 3.06 35.98
C ASP A 299 -24.52 2.54 34.55
N TRP A 300 -25.46 1.61 34.36
CA TRP A 300 -25.89 1.23 33.01
C TRP A 300 -26.45 2.44 32.25
N LEU A 301 -26.23 2.45 30.94
CA LEU A 301 -26.71 3.55 30.09
C LEU A 301 -28.21 3.43 29.81
N PHE A 302 -28.70 2.19 29.79
CA PHE A 302 -30.10 1.85 29.61
C PHE A 302 -30.75 1.74 30.99
N GLY A 303 -32.02 2.11 31.08
CA GLY A 303 -32.75 2.09 32.34
C GLY A 303 -32.76 0.73 33.04
N ALA A 304 -33.08 0.77 34.33
CA ALA A 304 -34.10 -0.10 34.91
C ALA A 304 -35.01 -0.90 33.97
N PRO A 305 -34.78 -2.13 33.46
CA PRO A 305 -35.94 -2.96 33.21
C PRO A 305 -36.45 -3.28 34.61
N VAL A 306 -37.40 -2.49 35.09
CA VAL A 306 -38.31 -2.92 36.14
C VAL A 306 -39.39 -3.66 35.38
N PRO A 307 -39.45 -5.01 35.45
CA PRO A 307 -40.50 -5.74 34.77
C PRO A 307 -41.86 -5.19 35.22
N SER A 308 -42.63 -4.65 34.28
CA SER A 308 -44.00 -4.19 34.51
C SER A 308 -44.96 -5.37 34.72
N SER A 309 -44.59 -6.58 34.28
CA SER A 309 -45.35 -7.82 34.39
C SER A 309 -44.52 -8.97 34.96
N PHE A 310 -44.25 -8.95 36.27
CA PHE A 310 -43.47 -10.01 36.94
C PHE A 310 -44.15 -11.39 36.95
N ASN A 311 -45.48 -11.44 36.94
CA ASN A 311 -46.23 -12.69 36.97
C ASN A 311 -46.38 -13.34 35.59
N ASP A 312 -46.11 -12.59 34.53
CA ASP A 312 -46.14 -13.06 33.15
C ASP A 312 -45.13 -12.25 32.30
N PRO A 313 -43.85 -12.66 32.28
CA PRO A 313 -42.79 -11.96 31.57
C PRO A 313 -42.94 -12.04 30.04
N TYR A 314 -43.90 -12.80 29.53
CA TYR A 314 -44.21 -12.93 28.11
C TYR A 314 -45.54 -12.25 27.73
N ALA A 315 -46.25 -11.65 28.69
CA ALA A 315 -47.44 -10.87 28.41
C ALA A 315 -47.11 -9.63 27.56
N GLY A 316 -47.89 -9.41 26.50
CA GLY A 316 -47.85 -8.16 25.76
C GLY A 316 -48.39 -6.98 26.60
N ASP A 317 -47.97 -5.77 26.26
CA ASP A 317 -48.46 -4.54 26.90
C ASP A 317 -49.97 -4.33 26.59
N GLN A 318 -50.63 -3.34 27.22
CA GLN A 318 -52.10 -3.10 27.15
C GLN A 318 -52.73 -2.98 25.74
N ASP A 319 -51.93 -2.90 24.67
CA ASP A 319 -52.36 -2.84 23.27
C ASP A 319 -51.87 -4.02 22.40
N GLY A 320 -51.44 -5.13 23.00
CA GLY A 320 -50.88 -6.29 22.26
C GLY A 320 -49.53 -6.01 21.61
N LYS A 321 -48.91 -4.86 21.93
CA LYS A 321 -47.54 -4.53 21.54
C LYS A 321 -46.59 -5.29 22.46
N LEU A 322 -45.63 -5.97 21.87
CA LEU A 322 -44.55 -6.61 22.60
C LEU A 322 -43.80 -5.53 23.39
N ILE A 323 -43.41 -5.85 24.64
CA ILE A 323 -42.57 -4.96 25.45
C ILE A 323 -41.34 -4.53 24.64
N ARG A 324 -40.82 -3.32 24.88
CA ARG A 324 -39.70 -2.79 24.07
C ARG A 324 -38.46 -3.68 24.12
N GLU A 325 -38.28 -4.43 25.20
CA GLU A 325 -37.19 -5.40 25.36
C GLU A 325 -37.45 -6.75 24.67
N HIS A 326 -38.58 -6.92 23.98
CA HIS A 326 -38.89 -8.19 23.32
C HIS A 326 -37.92 -8.44 22.14
N PRO A 327 -37.38 -9.67 21.98
CA PRO A 327 -36.41 -10.00 20.93
C PRO A 327 -36.83 -9.60 19.50
N ASN A 328 -38.13 -9.72 19.19
CA ASN A 328 -38.70 -9.31 17.89
C ASN A 328 -38.64 -7.79 17.62
N VAL A 329 -38.49 -6.94 18.65
CA VAL A 329 -38.35 -5.48 18.53
C VAL A 329 -36.86 -5.08 18.45
N ILE A 330 -35.99 -5.81 19.16
CA ILE A 330 -34.55 -5.59 19.24
C ILE A 330 -33.81 -5.88 17.91
N GLY A 331 -34.44 -6.59 16.97
CA GLY A 331 -33.83 -7.07 15.73
C GLY A 331 -34.00 -6.20 14.47
N THR A 332 -34.38 -4.92 14.56
CA THR A 332 -34.47 -4.08 13.34
C THR A 332 -33.06 -3.86 12.75
N PRO A 333 -32.79 -4.32 11.51
CA PRO A 333 -31.47 -4.17 10.91
C PRO A 333 -31.16 -2.70 10.69
N LYS A 334 -30.17 -2.17 11.40
CA LYS A 334 -29.61 -0.84 11.15
C LYS A 334 -28.42 -0.97 10.19
N ALA A 335 -28.22 0.04 9.34
CA ALA A 335 -27.06 0.10 8.46
C ALA A 335 -25.76 0.00 9.27
N ALA A 336 -24.75 -0.67 8.71
CA ALA A 336 -23.44 -0.79 9.35
C ALA A 336 -22.81 0.60 9.52
N LEU A 337 -22.30 0.88 10.72
CA LEU A 337 -21.61 2.13 11.02
C LEU A 337 -20.26 2.17 10.32
N LEU A 338 -20.09 3.09 9.37
CA LEU A 338 -18.79 3.42 8.81
C LEU A 338 -18.01 4.28 9.82
N THR A 339 -16.80 3.86 10.11
CA THR A 339 -15.89 4.58 11.02
C THR A 339 -14.61 4.94 10.28
N PRO A 340 -13.83 5.92 10.77
CA PRO A 340 -12.48 6.16 10.29
C PRO A 340 -11.61 4.89 10.26
N TYR A 341 -11.76 4.00 11.25
CA TYR A 341 -11.14 2.68 11.24
C TYR A 341 -11.54 1.87 10.01
N SER A 342 -12.83 1.80 9.69
CA SER A 342 -13.34 1.08 8.50
C SER A 342 -12.76 1.64 7.19
N LEU A 343 -12.63 2.97 7.08
CA LEU A 343 -12.01 3.61 5.91
C LEU A 343 -10.53 3.25 5.79
N GLY A 344 -9.78 3.34 6.89
CA GLY A 344 -8.38 2.94 6.92
C GLY A 344 -8.19 1.45 6.60
N ALA A 345 -9.11 0.59 7.04
CA ALA A 345 -9.10 -0.84 6.77
C ALA A 345 -9.33 -1.14 5.28
N ILE A 346 -10.24 -0.42 4.62
CA ILE A 346 -10.47 -0.56 3.17
C ILE A 346 -9.22 -0.13 2.40
N VAL A 347 -8.61 0.99 2.76
CA VAL A 347 -7.38 1.48 2.12
C VAL A 347 -6.25 0.48 2.32
N PHE A 348 -6.01 0.03 3.55
CA PHE A 348 -5.00 -0.97 3.87
C PHE A 348 -5.21 -2.27 3.08
N ALA A 349 -6.41 -2.86 3.18
CA ALA A 349 -6.71 -4.12 2.51
C ALA A 349 -6.62 -3.98 0.98
N GLY A 350 -7.19 -2.91 0.41
CA GLY A 350 -7.16 -2.67 -1.03
C GLY A 350 -5.73 -2.52 -1.57
N SER A 351 -4.88 -1.75 -0.87
CA SER A 351 -3.49 -1.57 -1.27
C SER A 351 -2.69 -2.87 -1.21
N PHE A 352 -2.84 -3.67 -0.15
CA PHE A 352 -2.09 -4.93 -0.01
C PHE A 352 -2.60 -6.06 -0.91
N ILE A 353 -3.91 -6.09 -1.21
CA ILE A 353 -4.44 -7.03 -2.21
C ILE A 353 -3.82 -6.73 -3.57
N TRP A 354 -3.77 -5.45 -3.97
CA TRP A 354 -3.19 -5.05 -5.25
C TRP A 354 -1.67 -5.26 -5.29
N LEU A 355 -0.98 -5.06 -4.18
CA LEU A 355 0.47 -5.29 -4.09
C LEU A 355 0.84 -6.78 -4.10
N SER A 356 -0.09 -7.66 -3.70
CA SER A 356 0.10 -9.12 -3.70
C SER A 356 -0.33 -9.82 -4.99
N ALA A 357 -1.06 -9.11 -5.85
CA ALA A 357 -1.49 -9.57 -7.17
C ALA A 357 -0.38 -9.30 -8.17
#